data_AF-A0A3E2YKD2-F1
#
_entry.id   AF-A0A3E2YKD2-F1
#
_cell.length_a   1.000
_cell.length_b   1.000
_cell.length_c   1.000
_cell.angle_alpha   90.00
_cell.angle_beta   90.00
_cell.angle_gamma   90.00
#
_symmetry.space_group_name_H-M   'P 1'
#
loop_
_entity.id
_entity.type
_entity.pdbx_description
1 polymer ?
#
loop_
_entity_poly.entity_id
_entity_poly.type
_entity_poly.pdbx_seq_one_letter_code
_entity_poly.pdbx_strand_id
1 'polypeptide(L)'
;MTESFADSTLSPALWQAAHGVNVPEDPWPGFARRERRHRRTRLIRAAVAVAVGAALVGVQTNVVPLPRWAPGIAVAAAPAALLDAPPRGALAGDQAWLDALRARISTDPSMSTDTALGGWNPDGIWEVGDRDRIRLLYGSDQPGHRVALVAVPLRFGLLTKEALVWYMGPAGAGAQQMHYAGHSEGVDSPVMTLMRAGPDRGGFAVVVGPAESTVMISGDPRYTPAGTLEYQDLARADGSGVGFAVLPPAPLRNEPVVRVSRGDHVLYQGGLGGGPYAAIDPTGPELDALLTAARRGARGTPLNDANLRSFVGSALLDSRLPPAGTTVRVRWSGSEHGQAAALLTVQPAGGGVIAYAMHGDDRTGWWTDLRLLLPAEGADQRPIGWRIRADNSTRTPTDQVRVIAPPDAARVTVTVGGAPPATVTLDASNAGTTRIPPDQPATLTAYSTDGSVLGTTPLPPVEAIMSGLPGDSPATRVTP
;
A
#
# COMPACT_ATOMS: atom_id res chain seq x y z
N MET A 1 -6.92 11.90 -69.81
CA MET A 1 -7.13 13.17 -70.54
C MET A 1 -6.70 14.28 -69.59
N THR A 2 -5.42 14.69 -69.53
CA THR A 2 -4.72 15.66 -70.43
C THR A 2 -5.61 16.86 -70.71
N GLU A 3 -5.27 18.08 -70.29
CA GLU A 3 -4.23 18.95 -70.88
C GLU A 3 -3.64 19.89 -69.80
N SER A 4 -2.33 19.86 -69.53
CA SER A 4 -1.28 20.75 -70.09
C SER A 4 -1.69 22.22 -70.28
N PHE A 5 -1.42 23.04 -69.25
CA PHE A 5 -1.41 24.52 -69.34
C PHE A 5 -0.06 25.08 -69.83
N ALA A 6 0.78 24.26 -70.47
CA ALA A 6 2.12 24.65 -70.88
C ALA A 6 2.16 25.65 -72.05
N ASP A 7 1.04 25.86 -72.77
CA ASP A 7 1.01 26.68 -74.01
C ASP A 7 -0.02 27.82 -74.00
N SER A 8 -0.33 28.40 -72.83
CA SER A 8 -1.14 29.62 -72.78
C SER A 8 -0.28 30.88 -72.99
N THR A 9 -0.43 31.49 -74.16
CA THR A 9 0.16 32.75 -74.65
C THR A 9 -0.23 34.01 -73.86
N LEU A 10 -0.82 33.87 -72.67
CA LEU A 10 -1.10 34.95 -71.72
C LEU A 10 0.10 35.28 -70.82
N SER A 11 1.10 34.41 -70.71
CA SER A 11 2.32 34.67 -69.94
C SER A 11 3.24 35.76 -70.53
N PRO A 12 3.50 35.81 -71.86
CA PRO A 12 4.38 36.83 -72.42
C PRO A 12 3.80 38.24 -72.33
N ALA A 13 2.49 38.40 -72.53
CA ALA A 13 1.81 39.70 -72.47
C ALA A 13 1.74 40.27 -71.03
N LEU A 14 1.58 39.41 -70.02
CA LEU A 14 1.66 39.81 -68.61
C LEU A 14 3.10 40.13 -68.18
N TRP A 15 4.10 39.43 -68.72
CA TRP A 15 5.52 39.75 -68.50
C TRP A 15 5.91 41.11 -69.11
N GLN A 16 5.41 41.41 -70.31
CA GLN A 16 5.68 42.67 -70.99
C GLN A 16 5.01 43.87 -70.32
N ALA A 17 3.80 43.68 -69.74
CA ALA A 17 3.14 44.69 -68.91
C ALA A 17 3.86 44.93 -67.56
N ALA A 18 4.51 43.91 -66.99
CA ALA A 18 5.31 44.04 -65.77
C ALA A 18 6.66 44.74 -66.00
N HIS A 19 7.23 44.68 -67.20
CA HIS A 19 8.52 45.31 -67.55
C HIS A 19 8.44 46.82 -67.85
N GLY A 20 7.22 47.36 -67.98
CA GLY A 20 6.99 48.80 -68.16
C GLY A 20 6.85 49.60 -66.86
N VAL A 21 6.84 48.93 -65.70
CA VAL A 21 6.76 49.59 -64.39
C VAL A 21 8.18 49.69 -63.84
N ASN A 22 8.79 50.87 -63.96
CA ASN A 22 10.01 51.19 -63.22
C ASN A 22 9.74 50.99 -61.73
N VAL A 23 10.34 49.95 -61.14
CA VAL A 23 10.37 49.76 -59.70
C VAL A 23 11.13 50.96 -59.13
N PRO A 24 10.53 51.81 -58.28
CA PRO A 24 11.26 52.88 -57.62
C PRO A 24 12.45 52.27 -56.89
N GLU A 25 13.62 52.92 -56.97
CA GLU A 25 14.76 52.57 -56.11
C GLU A 25 14.25 52.40 -54.67
N ASP A 26 14.53 51.23 -54.08
CA ASP A 26 14.09 50.88 -52.73
C ASP A 26 14.44 52.03 -51.78
N PRO A 27 13.45 52.78 -51.24
CA PRO A 27 13.72 53.95 -50.44
C PRO A 27 14.34 53.60 -49.08
N TRP A 28 14.47 52.30 -48.76
CA TRP A 28 15.00 51.80 -47.50
C TRP A 28 15.96 50.61 -47.71
N PRO A 29 17.12 50.81 -48.36
CA PRO A 29 18.08 49.72 -48.62
C PRO A 29 18.63 49.10 -47.31
N GLY A 30 18.58 49.87 -46.22
CA GLY A 30 18.90 49.38 -44.87
C GLY A 30 17.85 48.42 -44.30
N PHE A 31 16.58 48.52 -44.70
CA PHE A 31 15.50 47.62 -44.30
C PHE A 31 15.59 46.31 -45.09
N ALA A 32 15.78 46.34 -46.41
CA ALA A 32 15.96 45.14 -47.21
C ALA A 32 17.21 44.32 -46.82
N ARG A 33 18.32 44.98 -46.42
CA ARG A 33 19.50 44.30 -45.86
C ARG A 33 19.22 43.68 -44.48
N ARG A 34 18.47 44.37 -43.61
CA ARG A 34 18.05 43.84 -42.30
C ARG A 34 17.09 42.67 -42.46
N GLU A 35 16.15 42.72 -43.39
CA GLU A 35 15.18 41.66 -43.71
C GLU A 35 15.89 40.40 -44.22
N ARG A 36 16.86 40.53 -45.14
CA ARG A 36 17.69 39.40 -45.63
C ARG A 36 18.56 38.81 -44.52
N ARG A 37 19.13 39.64 -43.66
CA ARG A 37 19.90 39.17 -42.48
C ARG A 37 18.97 38.48 -41.47
N HIS A 38 17.79 39.02 -41.19
CA HIS A 38 16.78 38.42 -40.33
C HIS A 38 16.26 37.09 -40.86
N ARG A 39 16.04 36.95 -42.18
CA ARG A 39 15.65 35.68 -42.82
C ARG A 39 16.77 34.63 -42.73
N ARG A 40 18.03 34.99 -42.97
CA ARG A 40 19.18 34.10 -42.75
C ARG A 40 19.34 33.69 -41.28
N THR A 41 19.20 34.63 -40.35
CA THR A 41 19.26 34.35 -38.91
C THR A 41 18.07 33.50 -38.45
N ARG A 42 16.87 33.68 -39.02
CA ARG A 42 15.71 32.80 -38.77
C ARG A 42 15.94 31.39 -39.30
N LEU A 43 16.51 31.23 -40.49
CA LEU A 43 16.82 29.90 -41.04
C LEU A 43 17.92 29.20 -40.24
N ILE A 44 18.96 29.91 -39.79
CA ILE A 44 19.99 29.36 -38.91
C ILE A 44 19.40 29.00 -37.54
N ARG A 45 18.54 29.86 -36.97
CA ARG A 45 17.85 29.56 -35.70
C ARG A 45 16.85 28.42 -35.83
N ALA A 46 16.17 28.28 -36.97
CA ALA A 46 15.28 27.16 -37.25
C ALA A 46 16.06 25.85 -37.44
N ALA A 47 17.20 25.88 -38.15
CA ALA A 47 18.09 24.74 -38.29
C ALA A 47 18.71 24.32 -36.95
N VAL A 48 19.12 25.28 -36.11
CA VAL A 48 19.59 25.03 -34.74
C VAL A 48 18.45 24.50 -33.86
N ALA A 49 17.24 25.04 -33.96
CA ALA A 49 16.08 24.55 -33.19
C ALA A 49 15.63 23.14 -33.63
N VAL A 50 15.75 22.81 -34.93
CA VAL A 50 15.49 21.47 -35.45
C VAL A 50 16.60 20.50 -35.07
N ALA A 51 17.86 20.93 -35.07
CA ALA A 51 18.98 20.12 -34.58
C ALA A 51 18.91 19.88 -33.06
N VAL A 52 18.55 20.91 -32.28
CA VAL A 52 18.30 20.81 -30.83
C VAL A 52 17.05 19.98 -30.56
N GLY A 53 16.01 20.11 -31.37
CA GLY A 53 14.79 19.29 -31.30
C GLY A 53 15.04 17.82 -31.63
N ALA A 54 15.83 17.54 -32.67
CA ALA A 54 16.25 16.18 -33.03
C ALA A 54 17.21 15.58 -31.99
N ALA A 55 18.07 16.39 -31.39
CA ALA A 55 18.91 15.98 -30.26
C ALA A 55 18.07 15.72 -29.00
N LEU A 56 17.05 16.53 -28.71
CA LEU A 56 16.11 16.32 -27.60
C LEU A 56 15.24 15.08 -27.80
N VAL A 57 14.76 14.83 -29.01
CA VAL A 57 14.02 13.62 -29.36
C VAL A 57 14.94 12.40 -29.32
N GLY A 58 16.18 12.50 -29.82
CA GLY A 58 17.20 11.43 -29.72
C GLY A 58 17.65 11.14 -28.29
N VAL A 59 17.59 12.13 -27.40
CA VAL A 59 17.88 12.01 -25.96
C VAL A 59 16.68 11.43 -25.20
N GLN A 60 15.44 11.75 -25.58
CA GLN A 60 14.24 11.09 -25.04
C GLN A 60 14.11 9.63 -25.50
N THR A 61 14.60 9.28 -26.69
CA THR A 61 14.56 7.92 -27.25
C THR A 61 15.84 7.11 -27.05
N ASN A 62 16.81 7.63 -26.27
CA ASN A 62 18.04 6.94 -25.87
C ASN A 62 18.99 6.54 -27.04
N VAL A 63 18.95 7.23 -28.17
CA VAL A 63 19.75 6.92 -29.38
C VAL A 63 21.17 7.49 -29.30
N VAL A 64 21.43 8.45 -28.41
CA VAL A 64 22.78 9.02 -28.17
C VAL A 64 23.10 8.97 -26.67
N PRO A 65 24.09 8.18 -26.21
CA PRO A 65 24.49 8.16 -24.81
C PRO A 65 25.08 9.51 -24.41
N LEU A 66 24.44 10.17 -23.45
CA LEU A 66 24.95 11.44 -22.91
C LEU A 66 26.17 11.19 -22.01
N PRO A 67 27.13 12.12 -21.97
CA PRO A 67 28.25 12.01 -21.06
C PRO A 67 27.79 12.17 -19.60
N ARG A 68 28.36 11.38 -18.69
CA ARG A 68 27.97 11.26 -17.27
C ARG A 68 27.98 12.58 -16.47
N TRP A 69 28.62 13.63 -16.96
CA TRP A 69 28.77 14.93 -16.29
C TRP A 69 27.65 15.94 -16.55
N ALA A 70 26.68 15.66 -17.43
CA ALA A 70 25.59 16.61 -17.72
C ALA A 70 24.61 16.74 -16.53
N PRO A 71 24.16 17.94 -16.13
CA PRO A 71 23.23 18.13 -15.02
C PRO A 71 21.87 17.50 -15.32
N GLY A 72 21.28 16.84 -14.31
CA GLY A 72 19.99 16.17 -14.41
C GLY A 72 18.84 16.95 -13.80
N ILE A 73 17.62 16.62 -14.22
CA ILE A 73 16.34 17.07 -13.66
C ILE A 73 15.95 16.06 -12.58
N ALA A 74 15.82 16.52 -11.33
CA ALA A 74 15.36 15.67 -10.24
C ALA A 74 13.87 15.35 -10.42
N VAL A 75 13.54 14.05 -10.38
CA VAL A 75 12.15 13.55 -10.28
C VAL A 75 11.93 13.09 -8.84
N ALA A 76 10.67 12.92 -8.41
CA ALA A 76 10.28 12.56 -7.05
C ALA A 76 11.29 11.58 -6.40
N ALA A 77 11.91 12.06 -5.31
CA ALA A 77 13.05 11.42 -4.66
C ALA A 77 12.61 10.65 -3.42
N ALA A 78 13.45 9.74 -2.95
CA ALA A 78 13.30 9.14 -1.62
C ALA A 78 13.15 10.22 -0.51
N PRO A 79 12.59 9.87 0.66
CA PRO A 79 12.27 10.86 1.69
C PRO A 79 13.51 11.63 2.17
N ALA A 80 13.46 12.96 2.07
CA ALA A 80 14.55 13.85 2.48
C ALA A 80 15.03 13.58 3.92
N ALA A 81 14.09 13.28 4.83
CA ALA A 81 14.40 13.02 6.24
C ALA A 81 15.32 11.81 6.49
N LEU A 82 15.36 10.84 5.56
CA LEU A 82 16.31 9.71 5.61
C LEU A 82 17.63 10.07 4.93
N LEU A 83 17.58 10.81 3.83
CA LEU A 83 18.74 11.20 3.03
C LEU A 83 19.62 12.24 3.72
N ASP A 84 19.04 13.05 4.61
CA ASP A 84 19.74 14.10 5.36
C ASP A 84 20.31 13.59 6.70
N ALA A 85 19.95 12.37 7.12
CA ALA A 85 20.42 11.79 8.37
C ALA A 85 21.90 11.38 8.30
N PRO A 86 22.68 11.53 9.39
CA PRO A 86 24.04 11.01 9.44
C PRO A 86 24.06 9.48 9.34
N PRO A 87 25.17 8.88 8.85
CA PRO A 87 25.32 7.43 8.81
C PRO A 87 25.24 6.84 10.21
N ARG A 88 24.49 5.73 10.35
CA ARG A 88 24.25 5.06 11.64
C ARG A 88 24.73 3.60 11.62
N GLY A 89 25.01 3.04 12.80
CA GLY A 89 25.47 1.66 12.97
C GLY A 89 26.99 1.51 12.92
N ALA A 90 27.46 0.27 13.11
CA ALA A 90 28.88 -0.04 13.28
C ALA A 90 29.75 0.30 12.05
N LEU A 91 29.16 0.38 10.85
CA LEU A 91 29.88 0.68 9.61
C LEU A 91 29.95 2.19 9.30
N ALA A 92 29.35 3.06 10.12
CA ALA A 92 29.27 4.50 9.85
C ALA A 92 30.64 5.18 9.67
N GLY A 93 31.69 4.66 10.33
CA GLY A 93 33.05 5.17 10.23
C GLY A 93 33.96 4.43 9.24
N ASP A 94 33.49 3.35 8.61
CA ASP A 94 34.33 2.49 7.77
C ASP A 94 34.34 2.96 6.30
N GLN A 95 35.15 3.98 6.02
CA GLN A 95 35.27 4.55 4.67
C GLN A 95 35.85 3.57 3.66
N ALA A 96 36.81 2.73 4.08
CA ALA A 96 37.43 1.75 3.19
C ALA A 96 36.40 0.70 2.72
N TRP A 97 35.53 0.25 3.63
CA TRP A 97 34.44 -0.65 3.27
C TRP A 97 33.40 0.05 2.37
N LEU A 98 33.03 1.30 2.66
CA LEU A 98 32.08 2.06 1.84
C LEU A 98 32.62 2.28 0.42
N ASP A 99 33.89 2.65 0.25
CA ASP A 99 34.50 2.86 -1.06
C ASP A 99 34.54 1.57 -1.88
N ALA A 100 34.82 0.43 -1.24
CA ALA A 100 34.74 -0.88 -1.88
C ALA A 100 33.29 -1.22 -2.30
N LEU A 101 32.30 -0.83 -1.49
CA LEU A 101 30.88 -1.02 -1.82
C LEU A 101 30.45 -0.13 -2.98
N ARG A 102 30.86 1.14 -3.01
CA ARG A 102 30.61 2.07 -4.12
C ARG A 102 31.11 1.49 -5.44
N ALA A 103 32.34 0.98 -5.46
CA ALA A 103 32.94 0.35 -6.63
C ALA A 103 32.14 -0.87 -7.11
N ARG A 104 31.68 -1.71 -6.17
CA ARG A 104 30.82 -2.86 -6.47
C ARG A 104 29.47 -2.41 -7.05
N ILE A 105 28.77 -1.48 -6.42
CA ILE A 105 27.44 -1.01 -6.88
C ILE A 105 27.52 -0.44 -8.30
N SER A 106 28.56 0.32 -8.62
CA SER A 106 28.76 0.86 -9.97
C SER A 106 29.03 -0.20 -11.05
N THR A 107 29.32 -1.43 -10.65
CA THR A 107 29.58 -2.57 -11.55
C THR A 107 28.54 -3.68 -11.41
N ASP A 108 27.51 -3.48 -10.58
CA ASP A 108 26.49 -4.48 -10.26
C ASP A 108 25.49 -4.62 -11.43
N PRO A 109 25.44 -5.78 -12.12
CA PRO A 109 24.54 -5.98 -13.25
C PRO A 109 23.07 -5.87 -12.86
N SER A 110 22.70 -6.19 -11.61
CA SER A 110 21.33 -6.07 -11.10
C SER A 110 20.82 -4.63 -11.04
N MET A 111 21.72 -3.65 -11.16
CA MET A 111 21.40 -2.23 -11.28
C MET A 111 21.44 -1.73 -12.74
N SER A 112 21.76 -2.59 -13.71
CA SER A 112 21.98 -2.26 -15.13
C SER A 112 21.10 -3.06 -16.11
N THR A 113 20.43 -4.13 -15.67
CA THR A 113 19.58 -4.97 -16.54
C THR A 113 18.11 -4.94 -16.12
N ASP A 114 17.22 -5.30 -17.05
CA ASP A 114 15.76 -5.51 -16.99
C ASP A 114 15.28 -6.33 -15.78
N THR A 115 15.54 -5.85 -14.58
CA THR A 115 15.04 -6.40 -13.34
C THR A 115 14.04 -5.40 -12.81
N ALA A 116 12.78 -5.83 -12.81
CA ALA A 116 11.65 -5.06 -12.36
C ALA A 116 11.90 -4.47 -10.97
N LEU A 117 12.23 -3.18 -10.94
CA LEU A 117 12.00 -2.30 -9.78
C LEU A 117 10.48 -2.06 -9.64
N GLY A 118 9.71 -3.15 -9.60
CA GLY A 118 8.30 -3.25 -9.23
C GLY A 118 7.29 -2.51 -10.12
N GLY A 119 6.73 -3.19 -11.13
CA GLY A 119 5.50 -2.78 -11.79
C GLY A 119 5.62 -2.63 -13.30
N TRP A 120 4.59 -3.04 -14.03
CA TRP A 120 4.47 -2.91 -15.49
C TRP A 120 4.73 -1.45 -15.89
N ASN A 121 5.91 -1.14 -16.44
CA ASN A 121 6.21 0.17 -17.00
C ASN A 121 6.86 -0.03 -18.38
N PRO A 122 6.43 0.68 -19.44
CA PRO A 122 6.93 0.51 -20.80
C PRO A 122 8.34 1.10 -21.05
N ASP A 123 9.06 1.53 -20.00
CA ASP A 123 10.14 2.53 -20.10
C ASP A 123 11.43 2.13 -19.35
N GLY A 124 12.42 1.60 -20.07
CA GLY A 124 13.87 1.93 -19.98
C GLY A 124 14.72 1.74 -18.68
N ILE A 125 16.01 1.44 -18.91
CA ILE A 125 17.08 1.09 -17.96
C ILE A 125 17.54 2.31 -17.11
N TRP A 126 17.25 2.36 -15.80
CA TRP A 126 17.89 3.32 -14.87
C TRP A 126 19.34 2.88 -14.59
N GLU A 127 20.30 3.79 -14.69
CA GLU A 127 21.71 3.52 -14.40
C GLU A 127 22.14 4.16 -13.08
N VAL A 128 23.20 3.62 -12.46
CA VAL A 128 23.88 4.29 -11.35
C VAL A 128 24.53 5.57 -11.86
N GLY A 129 24.17 6.70 -11.24
CA GLY A 129 24.72 8.02 -11.53
C GLY A 129 26.15 8.20 -10.99
N ASP A 130 26.38 9.31 -10.29
CA ASP A 130 27.68 9.57 -9.68
C ASP A 130 27.94 8.62 -8.50
N ARG A 131 28.93 7.73 -8.64
CA ARG A 131 29.28 6.75 -7.62
C ARG A 131 29.76 7.39 -6.32
N ASP A 132 30.40 8.57 -6.41
CA ASP A 132 30.99 9.24 -5.24
C ASP A 132 29.88 9.86 -4.39
N ARG A 133 28.68 10.01 -4.95
CA ARG A 133 27.45 10.44 -4.26
C ARG A 133 26.66 9.29 -3.62
N ILE A 134 27.10 8.04 -3.73
CA ILE A 134 26.51 6.94 -2.98
C ILE A 134 26.85 7.12 -1.50
N ARG A 135 25.83 7.12 -0.63
CA ARG A 135 25.96 7.40 0.81
C ARG A 135 25.44 6.23 1.64
N LEU A 136 26.15 5.88 2.71
CA LEU A 136 25.66 4.96 3.73
C LEU A 136 24.68 5.70 4.66
N LEU A 137 23.49 5.15 4.84
CA LEU A 137 22.52 5.66 5.82
C LEU A 137 22.53 4.81 7.09
N TYR A 138 22.67 3.50 6.93
CA TYR A 138 22.77 2.55 8.03
C TYR A 138 23.65 1.37 7.62
N GLY A 139 24.53 0.90 8.50
CA GLY A 139 25.28 -0.33 8.28
C GLY A 139 25.73 -0.98 9.58
N SER A 140 25.43 -2.26 9.76
CA SER A 140 25.80 -3.01 10.96
C SER A 140 25.79 -4.51 10.71
N ASP A 141 26.53 -5.24 11.56
CA ASP A 141 26.33 -6.67 11.71
C ASP A 141 25.06 -6.93 12.54
N GLN A 142 24.29 -7.91 12.08
CA GLN A 142 23.13 -8.53 12.73
C GLN A 142 23.44 -10.02 12.93
N PRO A 143 22.68 -10.75 13.79
CA PRO A 143 22.87 -12.19 13.95
C PRO A 143 22.85 -12.90 12.60
N GLY A 144 23.99 -13.47 12.21
CA GLY A 144 24.18 -14.21 10.96
C GLY A 144 24.37 -13.38 9.68
N HIS A 145 24.17 -12.06 9.71
CA HIS A 145 24.16 -11.22 8.50
C HIS A 145 24.85 -9.88 8.72
N ARG A 146 25.44 -9.31 7.67
CA ARG A 146 25.79 -7.88 7.61
C ARG A 146 24.79 -7.19 6.72
N VAL A 147 24.25 -6.06 7.15
CA VAL A 147 23.27 -5.28 6.38
C VAL A 147 23.74 -3.85 6.17
N ALA A 148 23.37 -3.27 5.04
CA ALA A 148 23.63 -1.87 4.73
C ALA A 148 22.49 -1.26 3.92
N LEU A 149 22.01 -0.11 4.36
CA LEU A 149 21.11 0.77 3.63
C LEU A 149 21.91 1.90 3.02
N VAL A 150 21.86 2.02 1.70
CA VAL A 150 22.57 3.06 0.96
C VAL A 150 21.61 3.91 0.12
N ALA A 151 21.90 5.20 0.05
CA ALA A 151 21.30 6.09 -0.92
C ALA A 151 22.11 6.02 -2.22
N VAL A 152 21.48 5.56 -3.30
CA VAL A 152 22.09 5.42 -4.62
C VAL A 152 21.49 6.47 -5.56
N PRO A 153 22.30 7.37 -6.14
CA PRO A 153 21.85 8.26 -7.19
C PRO A 153 21.62 7.45 -8.45
N LEU A 154 20.40 7.46 -8.96
CA LEU A 154 20.00 6.83 -10.21
C LEU A 154 19.76 7.89 -11.28
N ARG A 155 20.01 7.52 -12.54
CA ARG A 155 19.86 8.39 -13.69
C ARG A 155 19.22 7.66 -14.87
N PHE A 156 18.33 8.36 -15.57
CA PHE A 156 17.75 7.94 -16.84
C PHE A 156 17.77 9.12 -17.81
N GLY A 157 18.74 9.13 -18.74
CA GLY A 157 18.98 10.29 -19.61
C GLY A 157 19.28 11.56 -18.82
N LEU A 158 18.35 12.52 -18.81
CA LEU A 158 18.44 13.73 -17.98
C LEU A 158 17.73 13.59 -16.64
N LEU A 159 16.90 12.57 -16.41
CA LEU A 159 16.18 12.40 -15.15
C LEU A 159 17.10 11.82 -14.09
N THR A 160 16.99 12.29 -12.85
CA THR A 160 17.74 11.78 -11.70
C THR A 160 16.81 11.54 -10.53
N LYS A 161 17.09 10.50 -9.73
CA LYS A 161 16.42 10.24 -8.44
C LYS A 161 17.40 9.61 -7.46
N GLU A 162 17.19 9.80 -6.16
CA GLU A 162 17.89 9.02 -5.13
C GLU A 162 17.01 7.85 -4.72
N ALA A 163 17.52 6.63 -4.82
CA ALA A 163 16.87 5.41 -4.38
C ALA A 163 17.53 4.88 -3.12
N LEU A 164 16.73 4.36 -2.19
CA LEU A 164 17.24 3.71 -0.99
C LEU A 164 17.31 2.21 -1.25
N VAL A 165 18.50 1.63 -1.13
CA VAL A 165 18.77 0.24 -1.51
C VAL A 165 19.40 -0.52 -0.34
N TRP A 166 18.84 -1.68 -0.04
CA TRP A 166 19.39 -2.62 0.92
C TRP A 166 20.39 -3.55 0.27
N TYR A 167 21.53 -3.72 0.95
CA TYR A 167 22.51 -4.75 0.67
C TYR A 167 22.68 -5.64 1.90
N MET A 168 22.88 -6.94 1.66
CA MET A 168 23.02 -7.95 2.71
C MET A 168 24.08 -8.98 2.33
N GLY A 169 24.89 -9.38 3.30
CA GLY A 169 25.88 -10.46 3.19
C GLY A 169 25.95 -11.28 4.48
N PRO A 170 26.82 -12.31 4.57
CA PRO A 170 27.09 -12.98 5.84
C PRO A 170 27.62 -12.01 6.90
N ALA A 171 27.53 -12.37 8.19
CA ALA A 171 28.13 -11.59 9.27
C ALA A 171 29.63 -11.32 8.99
N GLY A 172 30.08 -10.08 9.18
CA GLY A 172 31.46 -9.70 8.89
C GLY A 172 31.78 -9.50 7.40
N ALA A 173 30.81 -9.58 6.49
CA ALA A 173 31.04 -9.51 5.04
C ALA A 173 31.84 -8.28 4.61
N GLY A 174 32.86 -8.51 3.78
CA GLY A 174 33.45 -7.44 2.99
C GLY A 174 32.46 -6.93 1.93
N ALA A 175 32.68 -5.74 1.40
CA ALA A 175 31.77 -5.11 0.42
C ALA A 175 31.46 -6.01 -0.80
N GLN A 176 32.41 -6.82 -1.26
CA GLN A 176 32.24 -7.74 -2.40
C GLN A 176 31.28 -8.90 -2.12
N GLN A 177 31.08 -9.26 -0.85
CA GLN A 177 30.19 -10.34 -0.41
C GLN A 177 28.79 -9.84 -0.05
N MET A 178 28.54 -8.53 -0.19
CA MET A 178 27.21 -7.95 -0.03
C MET A 178 26.43 -8.17 -1.33
N HIS A 179 25.13 -8.42 -1.23
CA HIS A 179 24.23 -8.63 -2.35
C HIS A 179 23.00 -7.74 -2.22
N TYR A 180 22.40 -7.35 -3.33
CA TYR A 180 21.13 -6.62 -3.33
C TYR A 180 20.05 -7.38 -2.55
N ALA A 181 19.31 -6.67 -1.69
CA ALA A 181 18.35 -7.26 -0.75
C ALA A 181 16.99 -6.52 -0.71
N GLY A 182 16.78 -5.56 -1.62
CA GLY A 182 15.54 -4.79 -1.71
C GLY A 182 15.81 -3.29 -1.88
N HIS A 183 14.76 -2.53 -2.17
CA HIS A 183 14.83 -1.08 -2.31
C HIS A 183 13.49 -0.43 -1.96
N SER A 184 13.44 0.90 -1.91
CA SER A 184 12.21 1.67 -1.73
C SER A 184 11.37 1.64 -3.02
N GLU A 185 10.18 1.04 -2.99
CA GLU A 185 9.25 1.04 -4.15
C GLU A 185 8.38 2.32 -4.23
N GLY A 186 8.31 3.12 -3.17
CA GLY A 186 7.49 4.34 -3.10
C GLY A 186 8.28 5.59 -2.68
N VAL A 187 7.85 6.76 -3.15
CA VAL A 187 8.47 8.08 -2.86
C VAL A 187 8.09 8.66 -1.49
N ASP A 188 7.04 8.13 -0.85
CA ASP A 188 6.43 8.79 0.32
C ASP A 188 6.62 8.05 1.67
N SER A 189 7.26 6.87 1.70
CA SER A 189 7.46 6.15 2.97
C SER A 189 8.60 6.77 3.77
N PRO A 190 8.38 7.40 4.94
CA PRO A 190 9.45 8.06 5.71
C PRO A 190 10.41 7.08 6.40
N VAL A 191 10.24 5.78 6.18
CA VAL A 191 11.06 4.71 6.75
C VAL A 191 11.46 3.70 5.68
N MET A 192 12.58 3.02 5.94
CA MET A 192 13.03 1.85 5.19
C MET A 192 13.02 0.63 6.09
N THR A 193 12.47 -0.46 5.58
CA THR A 193 12.37 -1.74 6.30
C THR A 193 13.16 -2.81 5.55
N LEU A 194 13.76 -3.73 6.28
CA LEU A 194 14.31 -4.97 5.73
C LEU A 194 14.00 -6.08 6.72
N MET A 195 13.38 -7.15 6.23
CA MET A 195 13.16 -8.35 7.00
C MET A 195 13.71 -9.55 6.24
N ARG A 196 14.31 -10.48 6.99
CA ARG A 196 14.63 -11.81 6.51
C ARG A 196 14.19 -12.81 7.56
N ALA A 197 13.26 -13.68 7.22
CA ALA A 197 12.92 -14.84 8.04
C ALA A 197 13.42 -16.13 7.37
N GLY A 198 13.85 -17.11 8.15
CA GLY A 198 14.29 -18.40 7.64
C GLY A 198 15.17 -19.19 8.61
N PRO A 199 15.26 -20.52 8.42
CA PRO A 199 15.90 -21.42 9.37
C PRO A 199 17.44 -21.38 9.36
N ASP A 200 18.05 -20.92 8.27
CA ASP A 200 19.47 -21.21 8.00
C ASP A 200 20.46 -20.38 8.81
N ARG A 201 20.18 -19.09 9.05
CA ARG A 201 21.17 -18.13 9.61
C ARG A 201 20.61 -17.18 10.67
N GLY A 202 19.44 -17.52 11.22
CA GLY A 202 18.69 -16.61 12.10
C GLY A 202 17.94 -15.55 11.28
N GLY A 203 16.70 -15.28 11.68
CA GLY A 203 15.89 -14.23 11.09
C GLY A 203 16.13 -12.88 11.76
N PHE A 204 15.89 -11.80 11.03
CA PHE A 204 15.95 -10.45 11.58
C PHE A 204 14.96 -9.50 10.91
N ALA A 205 14.64 -8.42 11.61
CA ALA A 205 14.00 -7.23 11.07
C ALA A 205 14.82 -5.99 11.43
N VAL A 206 15.03 -5.10 10.47
CA VAL A 206 15.66 -3.79 10.65
C VAL A 206 14.73 -2.73 10.10
N VAL A 207 14.61 -1.64 10.84
CA VAL A 207 13.89 -0.45 10.37
C VAL A 207 14.77 0.77 10.56
N VAL A 208 14.85 1.59 9.53
CA VAL A 208 15.56 2.86 9.53
C VAL A 208 14.55 3.96 9.23
N GLY A 209 14.22 4.73 10.25
CA GLY A 209 13.42 5.95 10.18
C GLY A 209 14.27 7.22 10.33
N PRO A 210 13.62 8.39 10.40
CA PRO A 210 14.30 9.67 10.61
C PRO A 210 15.10 9.67 11.91
N ALA A 211 16.19 10.44 11.97
CA ALA A 211 16.93 10.63 13.22
C ALA A 211 16.00 11.16 14.33
N GLU A 212 16.33 10.82 15.59
CA GLU A 212 15.56 11.22 16.79
C GLU A 212 14.13 10.65 16.84
N SER A 213 13.80 9.70 15.96
CA SER A 213 12.56 8.93 16.08
C SER A 213 12.74 7.71 16.98
N THR A 214 11.64 7.30 17.59
CA THR A 214 11.49 6.03 18.28
C THR A 214 11.01 4.99 17.28
N VAL A 215 11.61 3.81 17.29
CA VAL A 215 11.18 2.66 16.50
C VAL A 215 10.72 1.56 17.45
N MET A 216 9.49 1.09 17.25
CA MET A 216 8.93 -0.08 17.89
C MET A 216 8.68 -1.16 16.84
N ILE A 217 9.25 -2.35 17.01
CA ILE A 217 8.97 -3.53 16.21
C ILE A 217 8.17 -4.49 17.08
N SER A 218 6.99 -4.84 16.60
CA SER A 218 6.01 -5.65 17.30
C SER A 218 5.74 -6.95 16.54
N GLY A 219 5.57 -8.04 17.26
CA GLY A 219 5.45 -9.41 16.76
C GLY A 219 4.00 -9.87 16.67
N ASP A 220 3.74 -11.06 17.22
CA ASP A 220 2.42 -11.68 17.11
C ASP A 220 1.33 -10.84 17.79
N PRO A 221 0.18 -10.61 17.12
CA PRO A 221 -0.99 -10.02 17.72
C PRO A 221 -1.63 -10.96 18.75
N ARG A 222 -2.18 -10.37 19.80
CA ARG A 222 -2.95 -11.05 20.83
C ARG A 222 -4.26 -10.33 21.07
N TYR A 223 -5.37 -10.99 20.78
CA TYR A 223 -6.70 -10.55 21.16
C TYR A 223 -6.94 -10.88 22.64
N THR A 224 -7.13 -9.86 23.47
CA THR A 224 -7.37 -10.03 24.91
C THR A 224 -8.86 -10.32 25.19
N PRO A 225 -9.20 -10.97 26.32
CA PRO A 225 -10.59 -11.13 26.74
C PRO A 225 -11.37 -9.81 26.84
N ALA A 226 -10.68 -8.69 27.09
CA ALA A 226 -11.29 -7.37 27.23
C ALA A 226 -11.72 -6.75 25.88
N GLY A 227 -11.46 -7.42 24.76
CA GLY A 227 -11.76 -6.86 23.44
C GLY A 227 -10.71 -5.83 22.99
N THR A 228 -9.47 -5.98 23.44
CA THR A 228 -8.33 -5.18 22.96
C THR A 228 -7.38 -6.04 22.15
N LEU A 229 -6.66 -5.40 21.24
CA LEU A 229 -5.58 -6.00 20.48
C LEU A 229 -4.26 -5.50 21.06
N GLU A 230 -3.44 -6.43 21.52
CA GLU A 230 -2.10 -6.18 22.00
C GLU A 230 -1.10 -6.82 21.06
N TYR A 231 0.10 -6.27 21.00
CA TYR A 231 1.19 -6.89 20.27
C TYR A 231 2.31 -7.23 21.22
N GLN A 232 3.01 -8.33 20.93
CA GLN A 232 4.28 -8.60 21.59
C GLN A 232 5.33 -7.58 21.14
N ASP A 233 5.96 -6.87 22.08
CA ASP A 233 7.12 -6.03 21.75
C ASP A 233 8.33 -6.93 21.47
N LEU A 234 8.82 -6.90 20.23
CA LEU A 234 10.03 -7.62 19.83
C LEU A 234 11.27 -6.75 20.03
N ALA A 235 11.15 -5.45 19.73
CA ALA A 235 12.22 -4.50 19.94
C ALA A 235 11.70 -3.07 20.07
N ARG A 236 12.38 -2.29 20.92
CA ARG A 236 12.19 -0.84 21.04
C ARG A 236 13.54 -0.14 20.99
N ALA A 237 13.64 0.90 20.17
CA ALA A 237 14.80 1.77 20.09
C ALA A 237 14.36 3.24 20.15
N ASP A 238 14.69 3.92 21.24
CA ASP A 238 14.35 5.32 21.46
C ASP A 238 15.44 6.25 20.88
N GLY A 239 15.05 7.25 20.11
CA GLY A 239 15.90 8.37 19.68
C GLY A 239 16.95 8.08 18.61
N SER A 240 17.24 6.82 18.27
CA SER A 240 18.19 6.48 17.19
C SER A 240 17.58 6.56 15.78
N GLY A 241 16.25 6.45 15.70
CA GLY A 241 15.53 6.19 14.46
C GLY A 241 15.89 4.87 13.80
N VAL A 242 16.52 3.93 14.52
CA VAL A 242 16.87 2.61 14.01
C VAL A 242 16.43 1.55 15.00
N GLY A 243 15.50 0.69 14.57
CA GLY A 243 15.05 -0.48 15.34
C GLY A 243 15.58 -1.77 14.73
N PHE A 244 15.88 -2.73 15.59
CA PHE A 244 16.35 -4.06 15.21
C PHE A 244 15.69 -5.13 16.08
N ALA A 245 15.17 -6.18 15.46
CA ALA A 245 14.63 -7.35 16.15
C ALA A 245 15.22 -8.64 15.60
N VAL A 246 15.56 -9.57 16.51
CA VAL A 246 15.87 -10.96 16.15
C VAL A 246 14.55 -11.71 15.97
N LEU A 247 14.42 -12.42 14.85
CA LEU A 247 13.23 -13.20 14.54
C LEU A 247 13.51 -14.70 14.77
N PRO A 248 12.49 -15.49 15.14
CA PRO A 248 12.65 -16.92 15.33
C PRO A 248 13.07 -17.61 14.02
N PRO A 249 13.75 -18.78 14.11
CA PRO A 249 14.17 -19.55 12.93
C PRO A 249 13.01 -20.27 12.22
N ALA A 250 11.87 -20.44 12.92
CA ALA A 250 10.66 -21.00 12.33
C ALA A 250 9.93 -19.95 11.47
N PRO A 251 9.12 -20.38 10.47
CA PRO A 251 8.23 -19.48 9.74
C PRO A 251 7.43 -18.63 10.72
N LEU A 252 7.35 -17.33 10.44
CA LEU A 252 6.59 -16.41 11.28
C LEU A 252 5.11 -16.74 11.13
N ARG A 253 4.40 -16.78 12.26
CA ARG A 253 2.94 -16.92 12.21
C ARG A 253 2.32 -15.71 11.55
N ASN A 254 2.81 -14.53 11.91
CA ASN A 254 2.29 -13.26 11.46
C ASN A 254 3.41 -12.32 11.03
N GLU A 255 3.06 -11.41 10.12
CA GLU A 255 3.94 -10.31 9.73
C GLU A 255 4.16 -9.36 10.92
N PRO A 256 5.41 -9.14 11.35
CA PRO A 256 5.73 -8.14 12.34
C PRO A 256 5.33 -6.74 11.86
N VAL A 257 4.80 -5.94 12.78
CA VAL A 257 4.38 -4.56 12.53
C VAL A 257 5.43 -3.62 13.11
N VAL A 258 5.71 -2.52 12.43
CA VAL A 258 6.54 -1.45 12.96
C VAL A 258 5.71 -0.20 13.18
N ARG A 259 6.04 0.51 14.26
CA ARG A 259 5.65 1.89 14.50
C ARG A 259 6.88 2.77 14.67
N VAL A 260 6.96 3.84 13.89
CA VAL A 260 7.98 4.88 14.03
C VAL A 260 7.31 6.18 14.46
N SER A 261 7.76 6.76 15.56
CA SER A 261 7.17 7.98 16.13
C SER A 261 8.22 8.99 16.56
N ARG A 262 7.83 10.26 16.66
CA ARG A 262 8.63 11.33 17.28
C ARG A 262 7.76 12.03 18.31
N GLY A 263 8.07 11.83 19.60
CA GLY A 263 7.15 12.17 20.68
C GLY A 263 5.81 11.44 20.49
N ASP A 264 4.70 12.18 20.58
CA ASP A 264 3.35 11.66 20.41
C ASP A 264 2.92 11.50 18.94
N HIS A 265 3.74 11.97 17.99
CA HIS A 265 3.40 11.93 16.57
C HIS A 265 3.90 10.64 15.91
N VAL A 266 2.99 9.88 15.29
CA VAL A 266 3.31 8.69 14.49
C VAL A 266 3.71 9.10 13.09
N LEU A 267 4.96 8.80 12.71
CA LEU A 267 5.51 9.07 11.38
C LEU A 267 5.20 7.93 10.41
N TYR A 268 5.20 6.70 10.90
CA TYR A 268 4.92 5.50 10.12
C TYR A 268 4.34 4.39 11.00
N GLN A 269 3.39 3.65 10.45
CA GLN A 269 2.92 2.39 11.03
C GLN A 269 2.55 1.43 9.90
N GLY A 270 3.08 0.21 9.90
CA GLY A 270 2.86 -0.75 8.83
C GLY A 270 3.56 -2.10 9.03
N GLY A 271 3.26 -3.08 8.18
CA GLY A 271 3.92 -4.38 8.15
C GLY A 271 5.34 -4.30 7.59
N LEU A 272 6.24 -5.19 8.05
CA LEU A 272 7.64 -5.19 7.63
C LEU A 272 7.93 -5.86 6.27
N GLY A 273 7.01 -6.67 5.74
CA GLY A 273 7.14 -7.39 4.48
C GLY A 273 8.24 -8.47 4.47
N GLY A 274 8.23 -9.41 3.51
CA GLY A 274 9.45 -10.18 3.15
C GLY A 274 9.77 -11.49 3.90
N GLY A 275 8.83 -12.14 4.58
CA GLY A 275 9.07 -13.44 5.23
C GLY A 275 8.24 -14.58 4.64
N PRO A 276 8.70 -15.85 4.68
CA PRO A 276 7.78 -16.98 4.61
C PRO A 276 6.89 -16.95 5.86
N TYR A 277 5.62 -16.66 5.66
CA TYR A 277 4.61 -16.74 6.70
C TYR A 277 4.03 -18.16 6.75
N ALA A 278 3.64 -18.61 7.94
CA ALA A 278 2.85 -19.82 8.07
C ALA A 278 1.53 -19.63 7.31
N ALA A 279 1.41 -20.24 6.13
CA ALA A 279 0.17 -20.19 5.37
C ALA A 279 -0.93 -20.94 6.14
N ILE A 280 -2.13 -20.36 6.15
CA ILE A 280 -3.33 -21.12 6.49
C ILE A 280 -3.52 -22.15 5.38
N ASP A 281 -3.54 -23.44 5.71
CA ASP A 281 -3.93 -24.48 4.76
C ASP A 281 -5.46 -24.48 4.62
N PRO A 282 -6.02 -24.00 3.50
CA PRO A 282 -7.46 -23.93 3.30
C PRO A 282 -8.08 -25.31 2.99
N THR A 283 -7.26 -26.36 2.94
CA THR A 283 -7.67 -27.75 2.68
C THR A 283 -7.34 -28.69 3.83
N GLY A 284 -6.76 -28.18 4.92
CA GLY A 284 -6.37 -28.97 6.07
C GLY A 284 -7.55 -29.48 6.90
N PRO A 285 -7.41 -30.63 7.59
CA PRO A 285 -8.49 -31.23 8.39
C PRO A 285 -8.96 -30.34 9.54
N GLU A 286 -8.09 -29.45 10.07
CA GLU A 286 -8.45 -28.48 11.09
C GLU A 286 -9.48 -27.47 10.58
N LEU A 287 -9.36 -27.04 9.32
CA LEU A 287 -10.34 -26.12 8.73
C LEU A 287 -11.68 -26.83 8.50
N ASP A 288 -11.69 -28.07 8.02
CA ASP A 288 -12.94 -28.82 7.82
C ASP A 288 -13.70 -29.07 9.14
N ALA A 289 -12.97 -29.35 10.22
CA ALA A 289 -13.55 -29.44 11.56
C ALA A 289 -14.15 -28.10 12.01
N LEU A 290 -13.45 -26.99 11.73
CA LEU A 290 -13.88 -25.63 12.03
C LEU A 290 -15.17 -25.26 11.25
N LEU A 291 -15.24 -25.58 9.95
CA LEU A 291 -16.40 -25.33 9.10
C LEU A 291 -17.64 -26.11 9.60
N THR A 292 -17.44 -27.36 10.01
CA THR A 292 -18.51 -28.19 10.60
C THR A 292 -19.02 -27.59 11.91
N ALA A 293 -18.13 -27.10 12.77
CA ALA A 293 -18.50 -26.44 14.01
C ALA A 293 -19.20 -25.09 13.77
N ALA A 294 -18.74 -24.32 12.78
CA ALA A 294 -19.25 -22.99 12.47
C ALA A 294 -20.73 -22.97 12.07
N ARG A 295 -21.24 -24.06 11.49
CA ARG A 295 -22.65 -24.21 11.10
C ARG A 295 -23.59 -24.40 12.29
N ARG A 296 -23.10 -24.81 13.46
CA ARG A 296 -23.97 -25.13 14.60
C ARG A 296 -24.66 -23.87 15.12
N GLY A 297 -25.99 -23.88 15.13
CA GLY A 297 -26.80 -22.74 15.58
C GLY A 297 -26.86 -21.58 14.59
N ALA A 298 -26.39 -21.77 13.35
CA ALA A 298 -26.53 -20.79 12.29
C ALA A 298 -28.01 -20.58 11.94
N ARG A 299 -28.38 -19.32 11.70
CA ARG A 299 -29.74 -18.91 11.34
C ARG A 299 -29.78 -18.31 9.95
N GLY A 300 -30.97 -18.30 9.35
CA GLY A 300 -31.19 -17.80 7.99
C GLY A 300 -30.95 -18.86 6.93
N THR A 301 -30.60 -18.44 5.71
CA THR A 301 -30.37 -19.35 4.59
C THR A 301 -28.95 -19.91 4.68
N PRO A 302 -28.76 -21.25 4.76
CA PRO A 302 -27.42 -21.83 4.89
C PRO A 302 -26.50 -21.46 3.72
N LEU A 303 -25.25 -21.10 4.03
CA LEU A 303 -24.21 -20.97 3.03
C LEU A 303 -23.86 -22.33 2.42
N ASN A 304 -23.59 -22.35 1.11
CA ASN A 304 -22.92 -23.49 0.49
C ASN A 304 -21.49 -23.63 1.04
N ASP A 305 -20.87 -24.80 0.86
CA ASP A 305 -19.56 -25.09 1.45
C ASP A 305 -18.43 -24.21 0.92
N ALA A 306 -18.47 -23.83 -0.36
CA ALA A 306 -17.46 -22.97 -0.98
C ALA A 306 -17.50 -21.57 -0.36
N ASN A 307 -18.68 -20.95 -0.27
CA ASN A 307 -18.87 -19.63 0.32
C ASN A 307 -18.49 -19.62 1.80
N LEU A 308 -18.89 -20.65 2.56
CA LEU A 308 -18.52 -20.76 3.96
C LEU A 308 -17.00 -20.87 4.12
N ARG A 309 -16.34 -21.72 3.33
CA ARG A 309 -14.88 -21.86 3.36
C ARG A 309 -14.18 -20.54 3.00
N SER A 310 -14.64 -19.83 1.98
CA SER A 310 -14.10 -18.53 1.58
C SER A 310 -14.25 -17.47 2.68
N PHE A 311 -15.43 -17.36 3.32
CA PHE A 311 -15.64 -16.41 4.41
C PHE A 311 -14.80 -16.73 5.64
N VAL A 312 -14.77 -18.00 6.06
CA VAL A 312 -13.98 -18.44 7.22
C VAL A 312 -12.49 -18.26 6.96
N GLY A 313 -11.99 -18.67 5.78
CA GLY A 313 -10.60 -18.47 5.39
C GLY A 313 -10.21 -16.99 5.35
N SER A 314 -11.05 -16.14 4.77
CA SER A 314 -10.82 -14.69 4.75
C SER A 314 -10.78 -14.08 6.15
N ALA A 315 -11.70 -14.49 7.03
CA ALA A 315 -11.73 -14.00 8.41
C ALA A 315 -10.50 -14.43 9.21
N LEU A 316 -10.02 -15.66 9.03
CA LEU A 316 -8.79 -16.14 9.68
C LEU A 316 -7.53 -15.46 9.14
N LEU A 317 -7.46 -15.22 7.83
CA LEU A 317 -6.36 -14.46 7.21
C LEU A 317 -6.34 -13.00 7.68
N ASP A 318 -7.49 -12.32 7.67
CA ASP A 318 -7.62 -10.92 8.11
C ASP A 318 -7.33 -10.76 9.61
N SER A 319 -7.81 -11.68 10.45
CA SER A 319 -7.52 -11.67 11.89
C SER A 319 -6.17 -12.27 12.27
N ARG A 320 -5.41 -12.81 11.31
CA ARG A 320 -4.11 -13.43 11.57
C ARG A 320 -4.17 -14.58 12.60
N LEU A 321 -5.26 -15.35 12.53
CA LEU A 321 -5.54 -16.46 13.44
C LEU A 321 -5.42 -17.82 12.72
N PRO A 322 -4.74 -18.81 13.32
CA PRO A 322 -4.74 -20.16 12.78
C PRO A 322 -6.12 -20.84 13.00
N PRO A 323 -6.52 -21.83 12.19
CA PRO A 323 -7.70 -22.65 12.48
C PRO A 323 -7.60 -23.36 13.84
N ALA A 324 -6.41 -23.89 14.16
CA ALA A 324 -6.16 -24.56 15.42
C ALA A 324 -6.24 -23.59 16.61
N GLY A 325 -7.02 -23.93 17.62
CA GLY A 325 -7.21 -23.08 18.81
C GLY A 325 -8.12 -21.87 18.57
N THR A 326 -8.78 -21.79 17.42
CA THR A 326 -9.77 -20.77 17.08
C THR A 326 -11.16 -21.39 17.00
N THR A 327 -12.17 -20.66 17.50
CA THR A 327 -13.58 -21.02 17.33
C THR A 327 -14.20 -20.08 16.32
N VAL A 328 -14.94 -20.63 15.35
CA VAL A 328 -15.75 -19.86 14.40
C VAL A 328 -17.21 -20.25 14.54
N ARG A 329 -18.12 -19.27 14.49
CA ARG A 329 -19.56 -19.49 14.50
C ARG A 329 -20.25 -18.60 13.48
N VAL A 330 -21.13 -19.16 12.66
CA VAL A 330 -22.03 -18.38 11.81
C VAL A 330 -23.23 -17.97 12.67
N ARG A 331 -23.37 -16.67 12.93
CA ARG A 331 -24.49 -16.09 13.69
C ARG A 331 -25.73 -15.93 12.82
N TRP A 332 -25.51 -15.65 11.54
CA TRP A 332 -26.55 -15.49 10.53
C TRP A 332 -25.95 -15.66 9.12
N SER A 333 -26.73 -16.19 8.19
CA SER A 333 -26.42 -16.16 6.76
C SER A 333 -27.66 -15.92 5.91
N GLY A 334 -27.47 -15.30 4.75
CA GLY A 334 -28.54 -14.92 3.84
C GLY A 334 -27.99 -14.33 2.55
N SER A 335 -28.66 -13.32 2.02
CA SER A 335 -28.20 -12.58 0.86
C SER A 335 -28.31 -11.07 1.04
N GLU A 336 -27.37 -10.35 0.44
CA GLU A 336 -27.38 -8.89 0.27
C GLU A 336 -27.13 -8.59 -1.20
N HIS A 337 -27.96 -7.75 -1.83
CA HIS A 337 -27.89 -7.45 -3.26
C HIS A 337 -27.82 -8.68 -4.19
N GLY A 338 -28.43 -9.80 -3.78
CA GLY A 338 -28.41 -11.07 -4.53
C GLY A 338 -27.13 -11.90 -4.38
N GLN A 339 -26.14 -11.41 -3.62
CA GLN A 339 -24.91 -12.13 -3.29
C GLN A 339 -25.05 -12.82 -1.94
N ALA A 340 -24.26 -13.87 -1.69
CA ALA A 340 -24.25 -14.54 -0.40
C ALA A 340 -23.71 -13.58 0.67
N ALA A 341 -24.32 -13.58 1.86
CA ALA A 341 -23.91 -12.76 2.97
C ALA A 341 -23.94 -13.55 4.28
N ALA A 342 -23.05 -13.20 5.21
CA ALA A 342 -23.04 -13.79 6.54
C ALA A 342 -22.48 -12.85 7.60
N LEU A 343 -22.99 -13.03 8.81
CA LEU A 343 -22.36 -12.56 10.03
C LEU A 343 -21.73 -13.79 10.72
N LEU A 344 -20.42 -13.80 10.85
CA LEU A 344 -19.68 -14.81 11.59
C LEU A 344 -18.90 -14.20 12.74
N THR A 345 -18.62 -14.99 13.77
CA THR A 345 -17.72 -14.62 14.84
C THR A 345 -16.50 -15.53 14.84
N VAL A 346 -15.33 -14.96 15.08
CA VAL A 346 -14.03 -15.65 15.22
C VAL A 346 -13.50 -15.34 16.61
N GLN A 347 -13.12 -16.37 17.36
CA GLN A 347 -12.61 -16.22 18.72
C GLN A 347 -11.37 -17.10 18.92
N PRO A 348 -10.18 -16.52 19.15
CA PRO A 348 -9.03 -17.28 19.60
C PRO A 348 -9.23 -17.75 21.05
N ALA A 349 -8.60 -18.86 21.43
CA ALA A 349 -8.67 -19.40 22.78
C ALA A 349 -8.32 -18.34 23.85
N GLY A 350 -9.28 -18.07 24.75
CA GLY A 350 -9.10 -17.09 25.83
C GLY A 350 -9.02 -15.63 25.38
N GLY A 351 -9.38 -15.30 24.13
CA GLY A 351 -9.41 -13.94 23.62
C GLY A 351 -10.83 -13.38 23.43
N GLY A 352 -10.89 -12.12 23.03
CA GLY A 352 -12.11 -11.43 22.60
C GLY A 352 -12.71 -12.03 21.33
N VAL A 353 -13.91 -11.59 20.98
CA VAL A 353 -14.67 -12.13 19.84
C VAL A 353 -14.65 -11.12 18.69
N ILE A 354 -14.18 -11.53 17.53
CA ILE A 354 -14.17 -10.70 16.33
C ILE A 354 -15.43 -11.03 15.52
N ALA A 355 -16.30 -10.04 15.33
CA ALA A 355 -17.47 -10.15 14.47
C ALA A 355 -17.13 -9.67 13.05
N TYR A 356 -17.42 -10.51 12.07
CA TYR A 356 -17.27 -10.22 10.66
C TYR A 356 -18.62 -10.26 9.96
N ALA A 357 -18.96 -9.19 9.25
CA ALA A 357 -20.02 -9.23 8.25
C ALA A 357 -19.39 -9.20 6.87
N MET A 358 -19.70 -10.20 6.07
CA MET A 358 -19.13 -10.39 4.74
C MET A 358 -20.26 -10.65 3.74
N HIS A 359 -20.08 -10.17 2.51
CA HIS A 359 -20.94 -10.53 1.39
C HIS A 359 -20.12 -10.60 0.10
N GLY A 360 -20.61 -11.33 -0.91
CA GLY A 360 -19.94 -11.43 -2.20
C GLY A 360 -20.13 -12.77 -2.89
N ASP A 361 -19.42 -12.93 -4.00
CA ASP A 361 -19.27 -14.18 -4.73
C ASP A 361 -17.96 -14.20 -5.55
N ASP A 362 -17.66 -15.33 -6.18
CA ASP A 362 -16.43 -15.48 -6.99
C ASP A 362 -16.39 -14.60 -8.25
N ARG A 363 -17.53 -14.04 -8.70
CA ARG A 363 -17.59 -13.21 -9.92
C ARG A 363 -17.32 -11.75 -9.62
N THR A 364 -17.86 -11.27 -8.51
CA THR A 364 -17.85 -9.87 -8.11
C THR A 364 -16.77 -9.59 -7.06
N GLY A 365 -16.29 -10.63 -6.36
CA GLY A 365 -15.34 -10.54 -5.28
C GLY A 365 -16.00 -10.73 -3.92
N TRP A 366 -15.16 -11.01 -2.92
CA TRP A 366 -15.57 -11.18 -1.52
C TRP A 366 -15.28 -9.91 -0.74
N TRP A 367 -16.28 -9.41 -0.02
CA TRP A 367 -16.21 -8.15 0.72
C TRP A 367 -16.39 -8.35 2.21
N THR A 368 -15.72 -7.51 2.99
CA THR A 368 -15.92 -7.39 4.43
C THR A 368 -16.52 -6.03 4.72
N ASP A 369 -17.77 -6.01 5.18
CA ASP A 369 -18.48 -4.78 5.56
C ASP A 369 -18.18 -4.38 7.01
N LEU A 370 -17.95 -5.39 7.86
CA LEU A 370 -17.72 -5.23 9.28
C LEU A 370 -16.56 -6.12 9.71
N ARG A 371 -15.69 -5.54 10.54
CA ARG A 371 -14.75 -6.25 11.41
C ARG A 371 -14.74 -5.53 12.76
N LEU A 372 -15.27 -6.19 13.79
CA LEU A 372 -15.48 -5.56 15.09
C LEU A 372 -15.01 -6.48 16.20
N LEU A 373 -14.00 -6.05 16.95
CA LEU A 373 -13.52 -6.74 18.14
C LEU A 373 -14.42 -6.41 19.34
N LEU A 374 -15.01 -7.46 19.92
CA LEU A 374 -15.86 -7.43 21.09
C LEU A 374 -15.12 -8.00 22.31
N PRO A 375 -15.39 -7.51 23.53
CA PRO A 375 -15.05 -8.22 24.75
C PRO A 375 -15.62 -9.64 24.72
N ALA A 376 -14.89 -10.61 25.27
CA ALA A 376 -15.34 -11.99 25.35
C ALA A 376 -16.62 -12.14 26.19
N GLU A 377 -16.72 -11.34 27.26
CA GLU A 377 -17.88 -11.32 28.14
C GLU A 377 -19.12 -10.78 27.42
N GLY A 378 -20.18 -11.59 27.42
CA GLY A 378 -21.47 -11.24 26.82
C GLY A 378 -21.46 -11.13 25.29
N ALA A 379 -20.37 -11.47 24.59
CA ALA A 379 -20.28 -11.37 23.13
C ALA A 379 -21.45 -12.06 22.41
N ASP A 380 -21.85 -13.25 22.89
CA ASP A 380 -22.94 -14.01 22.30
C ASP A 380 -24.34 -13.41 22.58
N GLN A 381 -24.46 -12.55 23.59
CA GLN A 381 -25.71 -11.90 24.02
C GLN A 381 -25.89 -10.50 23.41
N ARG A 382 -24.88 -10.02 22.68
CA ARG A 382 -24.92 -8.70 22.04
C ARG A 382 -25.64 -8.76 20.68
N PRO A 383 -26.46 -7.73 20.34
CA PRO A 383 -26.89 -7.53 18.97
C PRO A 383 -25.69 -7.04 18.14
N ILE A 384 -25.62 -7.41 16.87
CA ILE A 384 -24.56 -6.93 15.98
C ILE A 384 -25.24 -6.36 14.74
N GLY A 385 -24.80 -5.19 14.32
CA GLY A 385 -25.25 -4.62 13.06
C GLY A 385 -24.10 -4.03 12.27
N TRP A 386 -24.30 -3.95 10.96
CA TRP A 386 -23.35 -3.35 10.04
C TRP A 386 -24.06 -2.56 8.96
N ARG A 387 -23.35 -1.56 8.45
CA ARG A 387 -23.78 -0.72 7.35
C ARG A 387 -23.53 -1.47 6.04
N ILE A 388 -24.59 -1.64 5.26
CA ILE A 388 -24.51 -2.28 3.94
C ILE A 388 -23.87 -1.27 2.99
N ARG A 389 -22.87 -1.70 2.22
CA ARG A 389 -22.24 -0.86 1.18
C ARG A 389 -22.98 -1.00 -0.15
N ALA A 390 -22.97 0.06 -0.96
CA ALA A 390 -23.52 0.00 -2.30
C ALA A 390 -22.69 -0.95 -3.18
N ASP A 391 -23.36 -1.72 -4.04
CA ASP A 391 -22.72 -2.59 -5.03
C ASP A 391 -22.24 -1.77 -6.26
N ASN A 392 -21.28 -0.88 -6.04
CA ASN A 392 -20.64 -0.08 -7.08
C ASN A 392 -19.13 0.02 -6.85
N SER A 393 -18.38 0.48 -7.86
CA SER A 393 -16.90 0.57 -7.77
C SER A 393 -16.40 1.48 -6.65
N THR A 394 -17.19 2.49 -6.25
CA THR A 394 -16.86 3.43 -5.17
C THR A 394 -17.28 2.95 -3.79
N ARG A 395 -18.09 1.88 -3.72
CA ARG A 395 -18.59 1.20 -2.51
C ARG A 395 -19.11 2.16 -1.45
N THR A 396 -19.90 3.13 -1.90
CA THR A 396 -20.35 4.23 -1.06
C THR A 396 -21.18 3.68 0.11
N PRO A 397 -20.95 4.13 1.36
CA PRO A 397 -21.80 3.79 2.49
C PRO A 397 -23.27 4.09 2.18
N THR A 398 -24.16 3.13 2.43
CA THR A 398 -25.61 3.37 2.38
C THR A 398 -26.15 3.71 3.76
N ASP A 399 -27.39 4.17 3.82
CA ASP A 399 -28.13 4.33 5.07
C ASP A 399 -28.67 2.99 5.60
N GLN A 400 -28.57 1.89 4.84
CA GLN A 400 -29.12 0.61 5.25
C GLN A 400 -28.21 -0.11 6.24
N VAL A 401 -28.82 -0.63 7.29
CA VAL A 401 -28.14 -1.37 8.35
C VAL A 401 -28.83 -2.70 8.57
N ARG A 402 -28.07 -3.79 8.40
CA ARG A 402 -28.48 -5.12 8.81
C ARG A 402 -28.23 -5.26 10.31
N VAL A 403 -29.18 -5.85 11.02
CA VAL A 403 -29.13 -6.07 12.47
C VAL A 403 -29.43 -7.53 12.74
N ILE A 404 -28.54 -8.20 13.48
CA ILE A 404 -28.66 -9.58 13.92
C ILE A 404 -28.78 -9.60 15.43
N ALA A 405 -29.90 -10.11 15.92
CA ALA A 405 -30.14 -10.24 17.35
C ALA A 405 -29.45 -11.50 17.92
N PRO A 406 -29.10 -11.52 19.21
CA PRO A 406 -28.68 -12.76 19.88
C PRO A 406 -29.83 -13.80 19.89
N PRO A 407 -29.54 -15.09 20.09
CA PRO A 407 -30.56 -16.15 20.10
C PRO A 407 -31.73 -15.87 21.06
N ASP A 408 -31.44 -15.34 22.25
CA ASP A 408 -32.42 -15.17 23.34
C ASP A 408 -33.12 -13.81 23.32
N ALA A 409 -32.88 -12.98 22.31
CA ALA A 409 -33.52 -11.66 22.20
C ALA A 409 -34.99 -11.78 21.78
N ALA A 410 -35.85 -11.14 22.57
CA ALA A 410 -37.25 -10.91 22.21
C ALA A 410 -37.43 -9.66 21.35
N ARG A 411 -36.56 -8.66 21.53
CA ARG A 411 -36.55 -7.44 20.70
C ARG A 411 -35.16 -6.83 20.62
N VAL A 412 -34.91 -6.08 19.55
CA VAL A 412 -33.75 -5.19 19.42
C VAL A 412 -34.23 -3.77 19.15
N THR A 413 -33.63 -2.80 19.83
CA THR A 413 -33.84 -1.37 19.54
C THR A 413 -32.57 -0.73 19.01
N VAL A 414 -32.73 0.29 18.17
CA VAL A 414 -31.68 1.18 17.73
C VAL A 414 -31.90 2.58 18.30
N THR A 415 -30.85 3.17 18.86
CA THR A 415 -30.80 4.58 19.27
C THR A 415 -29.80 5.29 18.36
N VAL A 416 -30.27 6.27 17.59
CA VAL A 416 -29.44 7.05 16.65
C VAL A 416 -29.19 8.41 17.27
N GLY A 417 -27.92 8.73 17.55
CA GLY A 417 -27.57 9.93 18.33
C GLY A 417 -28.32 9.98 19.66
N GLY A 418 -29.00 11.10 19.93
CA GLY A 418 -29.84 11.32 21.12
C GLY A 418 -31.33 11.06 20.92
N ALA A 419 -31.74 10.47 19.79
CA ALA A 419 -33.16 10.21 19.50
C ALA A 419 -33.73 9.08 20.38
N PRO A 420 -35.06 9.02 20.59
CA PRO A 420 -35.69 7.89 21.27
C PRO A 420 -35.37 6.53 20.60
N PRO A 421 -35.21 5.44 21.36
CA PRO A 421 -34.98 4.12 20.79
C PRO A 421 -36.13 3.68 19.86
N ALA A 422 -35.78 3.25 18.65
CA ALA A 422 -36.71 2.67 17.68
C ALA A 422 -36.55 1.14 17.64
N THR A 423 -37.66 0.40 17.60
CA THR A 423 -37.62 -1.07 17.51
C THR A 423 -37.26 -1.51 16.10
N VAL A 424 -36.38 -2.51 15.98
CA VAL A 424 -36.04 -3.16 14.71
C VAL A 424 -36.97 -4.36 14.52
N THR A 425 -37.67 -4.43 13.39
CA THR A 425 -38.47 -5.60 13.02
C THR A 425 -37.55 -6.75 12.64
N LEU A 426 -37.63 -7.86 13.37
CA LEU A 426 -36.85 -9.06 13.12
C LEU A 426 -37.68 -10.13 12.43
N ASP A 427 -37.06 -10.87 11.52
CA ASP A 427 -37.60 -12.07 10.90
C ASP A 427 -37.36 -13.33 11.76
N ALA A 428 -37.81 -14.49 11.28
CA ALA A 428 -37.63 -15.77 11.98
C ALA A 428 -36.17 -16.22 12.13
N SER A 429 -35.23 -15.57 11.43
CA SER A 429 -33.79 -15.79 11.59
C SER A 429 -33.15 -14.88 12.64
N ASN A 430 -33.97 -14.10 13.36
CA ASN A 430 -33.56 -13.05 14.29
C ASN A 430 -32.74 -11.95 13.60
N ALA A 431 -33.02 -11.69 12.32
CA ALA A 431 -32.39 -10.64 11.53
C ALA A 431 -33.41 -9.58 11.11
N GLY A 432 -32.96 -8.33 10.99
CA GLY A 432 -33.79 -7.22 10.54
C GLY A 432 -32.98 -6.16 9.83
N THR A 433 -33.66 -5.26 9.14
CA THR A 433 -33.02 -4.12 8.46
C THR A 433 -33.62 -2.82 8.99
N THR A 434 -32.79 -1.81 9.16
CA THR A 434 -33.20 -0.44 9.50
C THR A 434 -32.42 0.58 8.69
N ARG A 435 -32.80 1.86 8.78
CA ARG A 435 -32.11 2.97 8.12
C ARG A 435 -31.49 3.91 9.15
N ILE A 436 -30.20 4.15 9.01
CA ILE A 436 -29.41 5.00 9.89
C ILE A 436 -28.49 5.83 9.00
N PRO A 437 -28.55 7.17 9.05
CA PRO A 437 -27.67 8.02 8.25
C PRO A 437 -26.19 7.62 8.42
N PRO A 438 -25.39 7.55 7.33
CA PRO A 438 -24.01 7.03 7.38
C PRO A 438 -23.08 7.76 8.36
N ASP A 439 -23.35 9.04 8.58
CA ASP A 439 -22.59 9.98 9.42
C ASP A 439 -23.04 10.02 10.88
N GLN A 440 -24.15 9.34 11.22
CA GLN A 440 -24.70 9.34 12.57
C GLN A 440 -24.23 8.13 13.38
N PRO A 441 -23.76 8.33 14.63
CA PRO A 441 -23.51 7.22 15.53
C PRO A 441 -24.84 6.59 15.94
N ALA A 442 -24.85 5.27 16.09
CA ALA A 442 -26.01 4.55 16.59
C ALA A 442 -25.60 3.44 17.55
N THR A 443 -26.52 3.04 18.40
CA THR A 443 -26.33 1.97 19.38
C THR A 443 -27.48 0.97 19.28
N LEU A 444 -27.14 -0.31 19.21
CA LEU A 444 -28.10 -1.42 19.19
C LEU A 444 -28.19 -2.01 20.59
N THR A 445 -29.40 -2.23 21.09
CA THR A 445 -29.65 -2.88 22.38
C THR A 445 -30.61 -4.04 22.22
N ALA A 446 -30.21 -5.22 22.70
CA ALA A 446 -31.03 -6.42 22.71
C ALA A 446 -31.69 -6.60 24.08
N TYR A 447 -32.94 -7.04 24.08
CA TYR A 447 -33.69 -7.31 25.30
C TYR A 447 -34.26 -8.72 25.30
N SER A 448 -34.30 -9.34 26.47
CA SER A 448 -34.99 -10.61 26.72
C SER A 448 -36.51 -10.43 26.78
N THR A 449 -37.23 -11.54 26.92
CA THR A 449 -38.70 -11.59 26.99
C THR A 449 -39.28 -10.87 28.21
N ASP A 450 -38.55 -10.86 29.33
CA ASP A 450 -38.90 -10.11 30.55
C ASP A 450 -38.55 -8.61 30.48
N GLY A 451 -37.96 -8.16 29.37
CA GLY A 451 -37.57 -6.77 29.14
C GLY A 451 -36.20 -6.39 29.69
N SER A 452 -35.44 -7.31 30.30
CA SER A 452 -34.06 -7.04 30.73
C SER A 452 -33.12 -6.85 29.53
N VAL A 453 -32.03 -6.10 29.71
CA VAL A 453 -31.02 -5.89 28.66
C VAL A 453 -30.10 -7.10 28.60
N LEU A 454 -30.02 -7.72 27.42
CA LEU A 454 -29.07 -8.80 27.15
C LEU A 454 -27.68 -8.27 26.79
N GLY A 455 -27.63 -7.17 26.04
CA GLY A 455 -26.39 -6.57 25.60
C GLY A 455 -26.59 -5.40 24.67
N THR A 456 -25.54 -4.59 24.56
CA THR A 456 -25.50 -3.37 23.76
C THR A 456 -24.25 -3.37 22.89
N THR A 457 -24.37 -2.87 21.66
CA THR A 457 -23.23 -2.75 20.73
C THR A 457 -23.35 -1.45 19.95
N PRO A 458 -22.29 -0.64 19.86
CA PRO A 458 -22.28 0.50 18.94
C PRO A 458 -22.34 -0.01 17.50
N LEU A 459 -23.05 0.71 16.63
CA LEU A 459 -22.94 0.51 15.20
C LEU A 459 -21.65 1.21 14.74
N PRO A 460 -20.64 0.46 14.27
CA PRO A 460 -19.41 1.09 13.82
C PRO A 460 -19.64 1.90 12.53
N PRO A 461 -18.83 2.95 12.29
CA PRO A 461 -18.82 3.62 11.00
C PRO A 461 -18.33 2.66 9.91
N VAL A 462 -18.62 2.97 8.64
CA VAL A 462 -18.00 2.24 7.53
C VAL A 462 -16.51 2.53 7.51
N GLU A 463 -15.70 1.49 7.62
CA GLU A 463 -14.24 1.63 7.54
C GLU A 463 -13.82 1.81 6.08
N ALA A 464 -13.30 3.00 5.78
CA ALA A 464 -12.82 3.36 4.44
C ALA A 464 -11.46 2.71 4.11
N ILE A 465 -10.67 2.37 5.13
CA ILE A 465 -9.31 1.86 4.98
C ILE A 465 -9.13 0.64 5.89
N MET A 466 -9.02 -0.54 5.30
CA MET A 466 -8.96 -1.83 6.02
C MET A 466 -7.50 -2.28 6.26
N SER A 467 -6.57 -1.35 6.47
CA SER A 467 -5.11 -1.62 6.41
C SER A 467 -4.47 -2.11 7.71
N GLY A 468 -5.26 -2.64 8.65
CA GLY A 468 -4.80 -3.11 9.97
C GLY A 468 -5.62 -4.30 10.45
N LEU A 469 -5.35 -4.83 11.64
CA LEU A 469 -6.10 -5.93 12.23
C LEU A 469 -7.38 -5.42 12.93
N PRO A 470 -8.40 -6.28 13.09
CA PRO A 470 -9.56 -5.95 13.92
C PRO A 470 -9.14 -5.49 15.32
N GLY A 471 -9.55 -4.30 15.74
CA GLY A 471 -9.24 -3.72 17.05
C GLY A 471 -7.99 -2.84 17.11
N ASP A 472 -7.22 -2.72 16.02
CA ASP A 472 -6.11 -1.75 15.90
C ASP A 472 -6.60 -0.31 16.03
N SER A 473 -7.79 -0.03 15.50
CA SER A 473 -8.41 1.29 15.54
C SER A 473 -9.60 1.31 16.50
N PRO A 474 -9.91 2.45 17.13
CA PRO A 474 -11.15 2.59 17.91
C PRO A 474 -12.42 2.28 17.10
N ALA A 475 -12.40 2.45 15.78
CA ALA A 475 -13.53 2.15 14.91
C ALA A 475 -13.82 0.64 14.74
N THR A 476 -12.83 -0.22 15.05
CA THR A 476 -12.90 -1.67 14.87
C THR A 476 -12.94 -2.43 16.20
N ARG A 477 -13.20 -1.74 17.33
CA ARG A 477 -13.42 -2.37 18.63
C ARG A 477 -14.52 -1.69 19.42
N VAL A 478 -15.16 -2.46 20.30
CA VAL A 478 -16.00 -1.91 21.36
C VAL A 478 -15.08 -1.58 22.53
N THR A 479 -14.90 -0.30 22.83
CA THR A 479 -14.20 0.11 24.05
C THR A 479 -15.10 -0.15 25.26
N PRO A 480 -14.55 -0.69 26.37
CA PRO A 480 -15.26 -0.79 27.65
C PRO A 480 -15.78 0.55 28.15
#